data_AF-A0A1U7GRK6-F1
#
_entry.id   AF-A0A1U7GRK6-F1
#
_cell.length_a   1.000
_cell.length_b   1.000
_cell.length_c   1.000
_cell.angle_alpha   90.00
_cell.angle_beta   90.00
_cell.angle_gamma   90.00
#
_symmetry.space_group_name_H-M   'P 1'
#
loop_
_entity.id
_entity.type
_entity.pdbx_description
1 polymer ?
#
loop_
_entity_poly.entity_id
_entity_poly.type
_entity_poly.pdbx_seq_one_letter_code
_entity_poly.pdbx_strand_id
1 'polypeptide(L)'
;MSGAMSTAARRIRRAAPWKLLAPLASIFLLWEGMLALLDERAEPDKHFVSVAAAYIAVGLFAVWRAARGNPYFSTGYRSWLATTPWSIDKPLPFGPIELDWPDAVILAGLMALNAIDPGHESAKILALFFFFHGLALVPSIYAAANHVPAYSALFGLGLMARLWPRPWASALTGAVVYLIVYDGVRLTLARFPRPEDVKAGEQALKFDPETAPCGWPYDRLLREPEQAPGGRYARADGISADSLEKVPRRVFGGTLDYLMWSLLLGWWLSCLGPLLAARDRYSSFLLIIGAGVTVGSLIFRTAIYAGAYLAPITLWGRIRTFRWIIPGYDVVLLAPLAIPLVALATFAGCLKLDAPWQAAAPTAIGATLFVALAMPPGLRRWRLVGRHRMAAGRPAADEAAS
;
A
#
# COMPACT_ATOMS: atom_id res chain seq x y z
N MET A 1 -15.80 -39.31 -22.92
CA MET A 1 -15.71 -38.80 -21.52
C MET A 1 -14.29 -38.78 -20.96
N SER A 2 -13.45 -39.81 -21.20
CA SER A 2 -12.04 -39.84 -20.75
C SER A 2 -11.22 -38.57 -21.08
N GLY A 3 -11.33 -38.03 -22.32
CA GLY A 3 -10.62 -36.83 -22.72
C GLY A 3 -10.94 -35.59 -21.89
N ALA A 4 -12.23 -35.34 -21.59
CA ALA A 4 -12.67 -34.17 -20.82
C ALA A 4 -12.13 -34.18 -19.38
N MET A 5 -12.20 -35.32 -18.69
CA MET A 5 -11.64 -35.46 -17.33
C MET A 5 -10.13 -35.20 -17.30
N SER A 6 -9.39 -35.66 -18.32
CA SER A 6 -7.95 -35.41 -18.41
C SER A 6 -7.61 -33.93 -18.56
N THR A 7 -8.43 -33.16 -19.29
CA THR A 7 -8.24 -31.72 -19.47
C THR A 7 -8.57 -30.93 -18.21
N ALA A 8 -9.64 -31.30 -17.51
CA ALA A 8 -10.04 -30.68 -16.25
C ALA A 8 -8.97 -30.87 -15.17
N ALA A 9 -8.48 -32.11 -14.99
CA ALA A 9 -7.42 -32.42 -14.04
C ALA A 9 -6.12 -31.63 -14.34
N ARG A 10 -5.76 -31.49 -15.62
CA ARG A 10 -4.57 -30.72 -16.02
C ARG A 10 -4.75 -29.22 -15.73
N ARG A 11 -5.95 -28.67 -15.90
CA ARG A 11 -6.26 -27.28 -15.56
C ARG A 11 -6.18 -27.04 -14.06
N ILE A 12 -6.79 -27.90 -13.24
CA ILE A 12 -6.72 -27.83 -11.77
C ILE A 12 -5.26 -27.93 -11.29
N ARG A 13 -4.49 -28.88 -11.84
CA ARG A 13 -3.06 -29.04 -11.51
C ARG A 13 -2.26 -27.77 -11.82
N ARG A 14 -2.60 -27.06 -12.88
CA ARG A 14 -1.96 -25.79 -13.24
C ARG A 14 -2.52 -24.62 -12.45
N ALA A 15 -3.77 -24.65 -11.99
CA ALA A 15 -4.45 -23.52 -11.36
C ALA A 15 -4.03 -23.28 -9.91
N ALA A 16 -3.32 -24.19 -9.24
CA ALA A 16 -2.93 -24.03 -7.84
C ALA A 16 -1.41 -24.10 -7.63
N PRO A 17 -0.85 -23.38 -6.62
CA PRO A 17 0.52 -23.54 -6.18
C PRO A 17 0.66 -24.77 -5.28
N TRP A 18 0.53 -25.98 -5.85
CA TRP A 18 0.49 -27.23 -5.09
C TRP A 18 1.72 -27.46 -4.19
N LYS A 19 2.89 -26.92 -4.55
CA LYS A 19 4.09 -26.98 -3.71
C LYS A 19 3.90 -26.26 -2.36
N LEU A 20 3.03 -25.25 -2.30
CA LEU A 20 2.68 -24.52 -1.08
C LEU A 20 1.43 -25.11 -0.41
N LEU A 21 0.42 -25.49 -1.20
CA LEU A 21 -0.85 -25.98 -0.66
C LEU A 21 -0.77 -27.40 -0.08
N ALA A 22 0.00 -28.30 -0.72
CA ALA A 22 0.13 -29.68 -0.25
C ALA A 22 0.68 -29.77 1.19
N PRO A 23 1.81 -29.13 1.56
CA PRO A 23 2.31 -29.23 2.92
C PRO A 23 1.36 -28.62 3.96
N LEU A 24 0.67 -27.52 3.64
CA LEU A 24 -0.32 -26.92 4.54
C LEU A 24 -1.54 -27.82 4.74
N ALA A 25 -2.03 -28.46 3.68
CA ALA A 25 -3.08 -29.45 3.76
C ALA A 25 -2.64 -30.69 4.56
N SER A 26 -1.39 -31.12 4.41
CA SER A 26 -0.82 -32.20 5.22
C SER A 26 -0.76 -31.84 6.71
N ILE A 27 -0.29 -30.63 7.05
CA ILE A 27 -0.27 -30.14 8.44
C ILE A 27 -1.70 -30.14 9.02
N PHE A 28 -2.67 -29.61 8.28
CA PHE A 28 -4.08 -29.61 8.67
C PHE A 28 -4.57 -31.04 8.97
N LEU A 29 -4.41 -31.97 8.02
CA LEU A 29 -4.92 -33.33 8.15
C LEU A 29 -4.23 -34.12 9.27
N LEU A 30 -2.93 -33.93 9.45
CA LEU A 30 -2.17 -34.56 10.54
C LEU A 30 -2.64 -34.04 11.91
N TRP A 31 -2.87 -32.74 12.05
CA TRP A 31 -3.36 -32.15 13.30
C TRP A 31 -4.79 -32.61 13.62
N GLU A 32 -5.72 -32.53 12.66
CA GLU A 32 -7.09 -33.02 12.85
C GLU A 32 -7.17 -34.52 13.09
N GLY A 33 -6.26 -35.29 12.49
CA GLY A 33 -6.11 -36.73 12.76
C GLY A 33 -5.63 -36.98 14.18
N MET A 34 -4.66 -36.21 14.66
CA MET A 34 -4.16 -36.29 16.04
C MET A 34 -5.24 -35.94 17.07
N LEU A 35 -5.98 -34.84 16.87
CA LEU A 35 -7.10 -34.46 17.74
C LEU A 35 -8.19 -35.53 17.78
N ALA A 36 -8.44 -36.20 16.65
CA ALA A 36 -9.36 -37.34 16.59
C ALA A 36 -8.90 -38.51 17.45
N LEU A 37 -7.61 -38.84 17.38
CA LEU A 37 -7.02 -39.96 18.13
C LEU A 37 -7.01 -39.70 19.64
N LEU A 38 -6.92 -38.44 20.05
CA LEU A 38 -6.93 -38.02 21.45
C LEU A 38 -8.35 -37.78 22.00
N ASP A 39 -9.39 -37.93 21.18
CA ASP A 39 -10.79 -37.59 21.52
C ASP A 39 -10.99 -36.12 21.96
N GLU A 40 -10.15 -35.22 21.42
CA GLU A 40 -10.13 -33.80 21.79
C GLU A 40 -10.87 -32.91 20.77
N ARG A 41 -11.58 -33.50 19.80
CA ARG A 41 -12.30 -32.79 18.74
C ARG A 41 -13.42 -31.87 19.24
N ALA A 42 -13.89 -32.07 20.47
CA ALA A 42 -14.99 -31.26 20.99
C ALA A 42 -14.54 -29.86 21.44
N GLU A 43 -13.23 -29.61 21.59
CA GLU A 43 -12.69 -28.37 22.13
C GLU A 43 -12.25 -27.40 21.02
N PRO A 44 -12.99 -26.30 20.76
CA PRO A 44 -12.73 -25.39 19.64
C PRO A 44 -11.32 -24.78 19.66
N ASP A 45 -10.79 -24.51 20.87
CA ASP A 45 -9.49 -23.87 21.04
C ASP A 45 -8.32 -24.74 20.54
N LYS A 46 -8.50 -26.06 20.46
CA LYS A 46 -7.47 -26.99 19.98
C LYS A 46 -7.35 -27.03 18.45
N HIS A 47 -8.36 -26.52 17.72
CA HIS A 47 -8.36 -26.45 16.27
C HIS A 47 -7.57 -25.26 15.70
N PHE A 48 -6.95 -24.42 16.55
CA PHE A 48 -6.27 -23.21 16.08
C PHE A 48 -5.20 -23.48 15.01
N VAL A 49 -4.44 -24.58 15.12
CA VAL A 49 -3.37 -24.94 14.16
C VAL A 49 -3.98 -25.24 12.79
N SER A 50 -5.05 -26.05 12.75
CA SER A 50 -5.77 -26.40 11.53
C SER A 50 -6.37 -25.16 10.87
N VAL A 51 -7.09 -24.34 11.65
CA VAL A 51 -7.70 -23.09 11.15
C VAL A 51 -6.62 -22.14 10.60
N ALA A 52 -5.51 -21.97 11.32
CA ALA A 52 -4.39 -21.14 10.86
C ALA A 52 -3.78 -21.68 9.57
N ALA A 53 -3.55 -23.00 9.46
CA ALA A 53 -3.01 -23.63 8.26
C ALA A 53 -3.94 -23.42 7.04
N ALA A 54 -5.26 -23.60 7.22
CA ALA A 54 -6.25 -23.35 6.18
C ALA A 54 -6.26 -21.87 5.74
N TYR A 55 -6.21 -20.93 6.68
CA TYR A 55 -6.23 -19.50 6.38
C TYR A 55 -4.97 -19.03 5.65
N ILE A 56 -3.80 -19.53 6.07
CA ILE A 56 -2.53 -19.28 5.38
C ILE A 56 -2.57 -19.87 3.97
N ALA A 57 -3.10 -21.08 3.80
CA ALA A 57 -3.21 -21.72 2.48
C ALA A 57 -4.08 -20.89 1.53
N VAL A 58 -5.22 -20.38 1.99
CA VAL A 58 -6.11 -19.51 1.23
C VAL A 58 -5.45 -18.18 0.87
N GLY A 59 -4.77 -17.53 1.82
CA GLY A 59 -4.08 -16.27 1.59
C GLY A 59 -2.95 -16.41 0.56
N LEU A 60 -2.12 -17.45 0.67
CA LEU A 60 -1.06 -17.75 -0.30
C LEU A 60 -1.64 -18.07 -1.68
N PHE A 61 -2.73 -18.85 -1.74
CA PHE A 61 -3.41 -19.14 -3.00
C PHE A 61 -3.93 -17.86 -3.67
N ALA A 62 -4.60 -16.99 -2.92
CA ALA A 62 -5.17 -15.73 -3.39
C ALA A 62 -4.10 -14.79 -3.98
N VAL A 63 -2.99 -14.58 -3.26
CA VAL A 63 -1.87 -13.73 -3.71
C VAL A 63 -1.16 -14.33 -4.91
N TRP A 64 -0.84 -15.63 -4.88
CA TRP A 64 -0.23 -16.31 -6.02
C TRP A 64 -1.13 -16.22 -7.25
N ARG A 65 -2.46 -16.34 -7.07
CA ARG A 65 -3.43 -16.29 -8.16
C ARG A 65 -3.54 -14.90 -8.78
N ALA A 66 -3.48 -13.85 -7.97
CA ALA A 66 -3.45 -12.45 -8.40
C ALA A 66 -2.15 -12.11 -9.15
N ALA A 67 -1.02 -12.66 -8.69
CA ALA A 67 0.29 -12.41 -9.29
C ALA A 67 0.49 -13.19 -10.59
N ARG A 68 0.01 -14.44 -10.63
CA ARG A 68 0.18 -15.32 -11.78
C ARG A 68 -0.59 -14.81 -13.00
N GLY A 69 0.13 -14.58 -14.09
CA GLY A 69 -0.45 -14.17 -15.37
C GLY A 69 -0.82 -12.68 -15.43
N ASN A 70 -0.46 -11.89 -14.40
CA ASN A 70 -0.62 -10.44 -14.43
C ASN A 70 0.68 -9.79 -14.96
N PRO A 71 0.64 -9.07 -16.11
CA PRO A 71 1.81 -8.41 -16.68
C PRO A 71 2.50 -7.44 -15.72
N TYR A 72 1.77 -6.86 -14.77
CA TYR A 72 2.35 -5.92 -13.81
C TYR A 72 3.46 -6.55 -12.94
N PHE A 73 3.27 -7.81 -12.50
CA PHE A 73 4.22 -8.48 -11.61
C PHE A 73 5.34 -9.24 -12.35
N SER A 74 5.29 -9.28 -13.68
CA SER A 74 6.30 -9.96 -14.49
C SER A 74 6.79 -9.04 -15.61
N THR A 75 7.91 -8.38 -15.36
CA THR A 75 8.53 -7.46 -16.32
C THR A 75 8.81 -8.12 -17.67
N GLY A 76 9.33 -9.35 -17.66
CA GLY A 76 9.57 -10.12 -18.90
C GLY A 76 8.28 -10.44 -19.66
N TYR A 77 7.21 -10.83 -18.97
CA TYR A 77 5.92 -11.05 -19.60
C TYR A 77 5.33 -9.75 -20.16
N ARG A 78 5.43 -8.65 -19.41
CA ARG A 78 5.00 -7.32 -19.84
C ARG A 78 5.72 -6.89 -21.12
N SER A 79 7.06 -6.97 -21.14
CA SER A 79 7.86 -6.60 -22.32
C SER A 79 7.53 -7.48 -23.53
N TRP A 80 7.37 -8.79 -23.33
CA TRP A 80 6.95 -9.70 -24.40
C TRP A 80 5.53 -9.38 -24.89
N LEU A 81 4.57 -9.15 -24.00
CA LEU A 81 3.19 -8.86 -24.38
C LEU A 81 3.11 -7.56 -25.18
N ALA A 82 3.95 -6.57 -24.86
CA ALA A 82 4.03 -5.28 -25.55
C ALA A 82 4.50 -5.40 -27.01
N THR A 83 5.20 -6.47 -27.40
CA THR A 83 5.64 -6.71 -28.78
C THR A 83 4.65 -7.53 -29.60
N THR A 84 3.58 -8.03 -28.99
CA THR A 84 2.55 -8.83 -29.66
C THR A 84 1.35 -7.97 -30.07
N PRO A 85 0.57 -8.36 -31.11
CA PRO A 85 -0.68 -7.70 -31.47
C PRO A 85 -1.84 -8.12 -30.55
N TRP A 86 -1.57 -8.23 -29.24
CA TRP A 86 -2.55 -8.58 -28.23
C TRP A 86 -3.49 -7.40 -27.96
N SER A 87 -4.76 -7.69 -27.68
CA SER A 87 -5.79 -6.73 -27.30
C SER A 87 -6.65 -7.32 -26.18
N ILE A 88 -7.36 -6.47 -25.45
CA ILE A 88 -8.20 -6.89 -24.31
C ILE A 88 -9.27 -7.92 -24.66
N ASP A 89 -9.71 -7.98 -25.92
CA ASP A 89 -10.71 -8.94 -26.40
C ASP A 89 -10.14 -10.36 -26.56
N LYS A 90 -8.80 -10.50 -26.52
CA LYS A 90 -8.11 -11.78 -26.63
C LYS A 90 -7.72 -12.30 -25.25
N PRO A 91 -7.87 -13.61 -24.98
CA PRO A 91 -7.43 -14.18 -23.72
C PRO A 91 -5.93 -13.99 -23.53
N LEU A 92 -5.51 -13.77 -22.28
CA LEU A 92 -4.10 -13.64 -21.94
C LEU A 92 -3.37 -14.98 -22.17
N PRO A 93 -2.19 -14.98 -22.83
CA PRO A 93 -1.46 -16.21 -23.15
C PRO A 93 -1.09 -17.07 -21.94
N PHE A 94 -0.82 -16.45 -20.79
CA PHE A 94 -0.52 -17.17 -19.54
C PHE A 94 -1.74 -17.52 -18.69
N GLY A 95 -2.95 -17.35 -19.24
CA GLY A 95 -4.22 -17.62 -18.58
C GLY A 95 -4.92 -16.36 -18.07
N PRO A 96 -6.22 -16.46 -17.76
CA PRO A 96 -7.01 -15.33 -17.29
C PRO A 96 -6.53 -14.85 -15.91
N ILE A 97 -6.45 -13.53 -15.71
CA ILE A 97 -6.26 -12.94 -14.38
C ILE A 97 -7.55 -13.10 -13.55
N GLU A 98 -8.69 -13.14 -14.24
CA GLU A 98 -10.03 -13.33 -13.72
C GLU A 98 -10.18 -14.71 -13.06
N LEU A 99 -10.98 -14.79 -12.01
CA LEU A 99 -11.35 -16.06 -11.36
C LEU A 99 -12.08 -16.97 -12.35
N ASP A 100 -11.64 -18.21 -12.41
CA ASP A 100 -12.18 -19.24 -13.32
C ASP A 100 -12.71 -20.44 -12.51
N TRP A 101 -13.43 -21.35 -13.14
CA TRP A 101 -14.01 -22.52 -12.46
C TRP A 101 -12.99 -23.39 -11.70
N PRO A 102 -11.71 -23.54 -12.10
CA PRO A 102 -10.74 -24.29 -11.31
C PRO A 102 -10.47 -23.62 -9.95
N ASP A 103 -10.52 -22.29 -9.89
CA ASP A 103 -10.35 -21.54 -8.65
C ASP A 103 -11.51 -21.84 -7.69
N ALA A 104 -12.74 -21.95 -8.22
CA ALA A 104 -13.91 -22.35 -7.45
C ALA A 104 -13.80 -23.78 -6.90
N VAL A 105 -13.26 -24.72 -7.66
CA VAL A 105 -13.03 -26.11 -7.19
C VAL A 105 -11.98 -26.16 -6.07
N ILE A 106 -10.89 -25.40 -6.19
CA ILE A 106 -9.85 -25.33 -5.15
C ILE A 106 -10.44 -24.71 -3.88
N LEU A 107 -11.19 -23.61 -4.00
CA LEU A 107 -11.85 -22.97 -2.86
C LEU A 107 -12.90 -23.88 -2.21
N ALA A 108 -13.71 -24.58 -3.00
CA ALA A 108 -14.66 -25.57 -2.48
C ALA A 108 -13.95 -26.68 -1.71
N GLY A 109 -12.78 -27.14 -2.19
CA GLY A 109 -11.95 -28.11 -1.48
C GLY A 109 -11.42 -27.58 -0.15
N LEU A 110 -10.95 -26.33 -0.11
CA LEU A 110 -10.49 -25.68 1.13
C LEU A 110 -11.65 -25.42 2.11
N MET A 111 -12.83 -25.07 1.61
CA MET A 111 -14.05 -24.93 2.42
C MET A 111 -14.51 -26.29 2.98
N ALA A 112 -14.43 -27.36 2.19
CA ALA A 112 -14.76 -28.71 2.64
C ALA A 112 -13.75 -29.21 3.68
N LEU A 113 -12.47 -28.91 3.51
CA LEU A 113 -11.43 -29.21 4.51
C LEU A 113 -11.71 -28.46 5.82
N ASN A 114 -12.02 -27.17 5.74
CA ASN A 114 -12.38 -26.35 6.89
C ASN A 114 -13.66 -26.82 7.58
N ALA A 115 -14.61 -27.42 6.84
CA ALA A 115 -15.86 -27.94 7.40
C ALA A 115 -15.70 -29.18 8.30
N ILE A 116 -14.50 -29.76 8.37
CA ILE A 116 -14.18 -30.84 9.31
C ILE A 116 -14.13 -30.31 10.76
N ASP A 117 -13.79 -29.03 10.95
CA ASP A 117 -13.78 -28.36 12.25
C ASP A 117 -15.23 -28.12 12.74
N PRO A 118 -15.60 -28.53 13.96
CA PRO A 118 -16.93 -28.26 14.54
C PRO A 118 -17.29 -26.77 14.62
N GLY A 119 -16.29 -25.89 14.77
CA GLY A 119 -16.44 -24.44 14.83
C GLY A 119 -16.36 -23.74 13.47
N HIS A 120 -16.44 -24.48 12.38
CA HIS A 120 -16.10 -23.94 11.06
C HIS A 120 -16.97 -22.75 10.64
N GLU A 121 -16.29 -21.71 10.16
CA GLU A 121 -16.91 -20.61 9.46
C GLU A 121 -16.42 -20.57 8.01
N SER A 122 -16.95 -21.46 7.17
CA SER A 122 -16.49 -21.59 5.77
C SER A 122 -16.60 -20.30 4.96
N ALA A 123 -17.47 -19.36 5.35
CA ALA A 123 -17.53 -18.04 4.73
C ALA A 123 -16.27 -17.18 4.98
N LYS A 124 -15.50 -17.42 6.06
CA LYS A 124 -14.20 -16.77 6.29
C LYS A 124 -13.17 -17.16 5.24
N ILE A 125 -13.22 -18.38 4.71
CA ILE A 125 -12.36 -18.84 3.61
C ILE A 125 -12.59 -17.97 2.37
N LEU A 126 -13.85 -17.74 2.00
CA LEU A 126 -14.19 -16.85 0.88
C LEU A 126 -13.78 -15.40 1.14
N ALA A 127 -14.07 -14.88 2.34
CA ALA A 127 -13.70 -13.52 2.72
C ALA A 127 -12.18 -13.30 2.66
N LEU A 128 -11.37 -14.23 3.18
CA LEU A 128 -9.91 -14.17 3.11
C LEU A 128 -9.41 -14.21 1.68
N PHE A 129 -9.98 -15.10 0.86
CA PHE A 129 -9.59 -15.21 -0.53
C PHE A 129 -9.81 -13.88 -1.26
N PHE A 130 -11.01 -13.31 -1.20
CA PHE A 130 -11.31 -12.03 -1.84
C PHE A 130 -10.47 -10.89 -1.27
N PHE A 131 -10.23 -10.88 0.05
CA PHE A 131 -9.44 -9.84 0.70
C PHE A 131 -8.00 -9.83 0.18
N PHE A 132 -7.30 -10.97 0.24
CA PHE A 132 -5.91 -11.05 -0.20
C PHE A 132 -5.75 -10.95 -1.71
N HIS A 133 -6.69 -11.51 -2.48
CA HIS A 133 -6.69 -11.41 -3.94
C HIS A 133 -6.88 -9.95 -4.39
N GLY A 134 -7.88 -9.27 -3.83
CA GLY A 134 -8.13 -7.85 -4.09
C GLY A 134 -6.94 -6.99 -3.69
N LEU A 135 -6.42 -7.17 -2.47
CA LEU A 135 -5.26 -6.42 -1.96
C LEU A 135 -4.02 -6.61 -2.85
N ALA A 136 -3.76 -7.83 -3.30
CA ALA A 136 -2.63 -8.13 -4.18
C ALA A 136 -2.79 -7.46 -5.56
N LEU A 137 -4.01 -7.24 -6.06
CA LEU A 137 -4.24 -6.59 -7.36
C LEU A 137 -4.23 -5.04 -7.29
N VAL A 138 -4.46 -4.44 -6.11
CA VAL A 138 -4.49 -2.97 -5.94
C VAL A 138 -3.26 -2.27 -6.51
N PRO A 139 -2.00 -2.69 -6.25
CA PRO A 139 -0.83 -2.02 -6.82
C PRO A 139 -0.84 -1.98 -8.36
N SER A 140 -1.29 -3.08 -8.98
CA SER A 140 -1.38 -3.15 -10.44
C SER A 140 -2.41 -2.18 -11.02
N ILE A 141 -3.56 -2.02 -10.34
CA ILE A 141 -4.61 -1.07 -10.72
C ILE A 141 -4.14 0.36 -10.47
N TYR A 142 -3.53 0.62 -9.31
CA TYR A 142 -3.08 1.95 -8.91
C TYR A 142 -2.04 2.50 -9.88
N ALA A 143 -1.10 1.66 -10.32
CA ALA A 143 -0.04 2.05 -11.24
C ALA A 143 -0.54 2.28 -12.68
N ALA A 144 -1.77 1.92 -13.01
CA ALA A 144 -2.21 1.69 -14.38
C ALA A 144 -3.49 2.41 -14.80
N ALA A 145 -4.49 2.34 -13.93
CA ALA A 145 -5.78 2.94 -14.12
C ALA A 145 -5.79 4.35 -13.52
N ASN A 146 -6.93 5.03 -13.65
CA ASN A 146 -7.21 6.19 -12.81
C ASN A 146 -7.23 5.70 -11.35
N HIS A 147 -6.69 6.45 -10.38
CA HIS A 147 -6.56 5.98 -8.98
C HIS A 147 -7.88 5.56 -8.30
N VAL A 148 -9.03 5.89 -8.90
CA VAL A 148 -10.38 5.66 -8.35
C VAL A 148 -10.66 4.19 -8.01
N PRO A 149 -10.56 3.19 -8.91
CA PRO A 149 -10.90 1.81 -8.55
C PRO A 149 -9.96 1.24 -7.48
N ALA A 150 -8.70 1.70 -7.44
CA ALA A 150 -7.75 1.30 -6.40
C ALA A 150 -8.17 1.85 -5.02
N TYR A 151 -8.55 3.12 -4.92
CA TYR A 151 -9.07 3.68 -3.67
C TYR A 151 -10.39 3.02 -3.26
N SER A 152 -11.33 2.85 -4.19
CA SER A 152 -12.61 2.15 -3.94
C SER A 152 -12.39 0.73 -3.43
N ALA A 153 -11.46 -0.01 -4.03
CA ALA A 153 -11.07 -1.33 -3.55
C ALA A 153 -10.50 -1.27 -2.13
N LEU A 154 -9.58 -0.35 -1.83
CA LEU A 154 -8.98 -0.21 -0.49
C LEU A 154 -10.01 0.18 0.59
N PHE A 155 -11.00 1.03 0.28
CA PHE A 155 -12.11 1.31 1.20
C PHE A 155 -12.97 0.07 1.43
N GLY A 156 -13.31 -0.64 0.36
CA GLY A 156 -14.09 -1.88 0.46
C GLY A 156 -13.36 -2.99 1.22
N LEU A 157 -12.04 -3.15 1.04
CA LEU A 157 -11.21 -4.06 1.82
C LEU A 157 -11.21 -3.68 3.32
N GLY A 158 -11.14 -2.38 3.64
CA GLY A 158 -11.31 -1.92 5.03
C GLY A 158 -12.69 -2.30 5.59
N LEU A 159 -13.77 -2.17 4.79
CA LEU A 159 -15.11 -2.60 5.19
C LEU A 159 -15.18 -4.11 5.44
N MET A 160 -14.53 -4.93 4.58
CA MET A 160 -14.44 -6.38 4.79
C MET A 160 -13.80 -6.72 6.14
N ALA A 161 -12.71 -6.02 6.50
CA ALA A 161 -12.06 -6.19 7.79
C ALA A 161 -13.02 -5.82 8.93
N ARG A 162 -13.72 -4.68 8.84
CA ARG A 162 -14.73 -4.29 9.85
C ARG A 162 -15.85 -5.33 9.99
N LEU A 163 -16.27 -5.95 8.89
CA LEU A 163 -17.31 -6.98 8.84
C LEU A 163 -16.78 -8.39 9.14
N TRP A 164 -15.51 -8.56 9.49
CA TRP A 164 -14.90 -9.86 9.79
C TRP A 164 -15.69 -10.72 10.81
N PRO A 165 -16.28 -10.17 11.89
CA PRO A 165 -17.11 -10.95 12.81
C PRO A 165 -18.41 -11.49 12.19
N ARG A 166 -18.80 -11.00 11.01
CA ARG A 166 -19.99 -11.42 10.25
C ARG A 166 -19.52 -11.99 8.91
N PRO A 167 -19.07 -13.25 8.86
CA PRO A 167 -18.26 -13.77 7.76
C PRO A 167 -18.99 -13.74 6.42
N TRP A 168 -20.30 -13.98 6.38
CA TRP A 168 -21.11 -13.85 5.17
C TRP A 168 -21.21 -12.42 4.64
N ALA A 169 -21.35 -11.42 5.52
CA ALA A 169 -21.38 -10.02 5.12
C ALA A 169 -20.00 -9.57 4.61
N SER A 170 -18.92 -10.04 5.25
CA SER A 170 -17.54 -9.82 4.79
C SER A 170 -17.29 -10.46 3.42
N ALA A 171 -17.69 -11.71 3.22
CA ALA A 171 -17.56 -12.41 1.93
C ALA A 171 -18.38 -11.74 0.81
N LEU A 172 -19.62 -11.31 1.10
CA LEU A 172 -20.46 -10.57 0.15
C LEU A 172 -19.82 -9.24 -0.25
N THR A 173 -19.28 -8.50 0.73
CA THR A 173 -18.53 -7.27 0.47
C THR A 173 -17.28 -7.57 -0.37
N GLY A 174 -16.59 -8.68 -0.10
CA GLY A 174 -15.47 -9.17 -0.90
C GLY A 174 -15.83 -9.46 -2.35
N ALA A 175 -16.99 -10.04 -2.61
CA ALA A 175 -17.48 -10.24 -3.98
C ALA A 175 -17.71 -8.90 -4.71
N VAL A 176 -18.30 -7.90 -4.03
CA VAL A 176 -18.48 -6.56 -4.59
C VAL A 176 -17.13 -5.87 -4.85
N VAL A 177 -16.20 -5.97 -3.90
CA VAL A 177 -14.83 -5.44 -4.06
C VAL A 177 -14.12 -6.13 -5.22
N TYR A 178 -14.28 -7.44 -5.38
CA TYR A 178 -13.72 -8.18 -6.50
C TYR A 178 -14.24 -7.64 -7.84
N LEU A 179 -15.52 -7.29 -7.97
CA LEU A 179 -16.05 -6.68 -9.20
C LEU A 179 -15.40 -5.30 -9.50
N ILE A 180 -15.14 -4.49 -8.47
CA ILE A 180 -14.44 -3.20 -8.62
C ILE A 180 -12.99 -3.43 -9.07
N VAL A 181 -12.30 -4.38 -8.42
CA VAL A 181 -10.92 -4.77 -8.76
C VAL A 181 -10.86 -5.32 -10.18
N TYR A 182 -11.82 -6.15 -10.57
CA TYR A 182 -11.95 -6.72 -11.89
C TYR A 182 -12.05 -5.64 -12.97
N ASP A 183 -12.95 -4.67 -12.78
CA ASP A 183 -13.07 -3.53 -13.70
C ASP A 183 -11.77 -2.71 -13.75
N GLY A 184 -11.15 -2.46 -12.59
CA GLY A 184 -9.85 -1.80 -12.50
C GLY A 184 -8.73 -2.51 -13.27
N VAL A 185 -8.69 -3.85 -13.24
CA VAL A 185 -7.76 -4.67 -14.02
C VAL A 185 -8.08 -4.62 -15.51
N ARG A 186 -9.36 -4.66 -15.91
CA ARG A 186 -9.74 -4.52 -17.32
C ARG A 186 -9.38 -3.15 -17.87
N LEU A 187 -9.63 -2.07 -17.14
CA LEU A 187 -9.21 -0.72 -17.53
C LEU A 187 -7.69 -0.61 -17.65
N THR A 188 -6.96 -1.26 -16.75
CA THR A 188 -5.50 -1.36 -16.77
C THR A 188 -5.00 -2.04 -18.04
N LEU A 189 -5.61 -3.18 -18.39
CA LEU A 189 -5.27 -3.97 -19.57
C LEU A 189 -5.70 -3.31 -20.88
N ALA A 190 -6.81 -2.58 -20.90
CA ALA A 190 -7.29 -1.86 -22.08
C ALA A 190 -6.33 -0.73 -22.51
N ARG A 191 -5.55 -0.19 -21.57
CA ARG A 191 -4.54 0.85 -21.80
C ARG A 191 -3.16 0.29 -22.13
N PHE A 192 -3.03 -1.03 -22.22
CA PHE A 192 -1.76 -1.69 -22.55
C PHE A 192 -1.59 -1.81 -24.08
N PRO A 193 -0.37 -1.62 -24.63
CA PRO A 193 0.87 -1.24 -23.97
C PRO A 193 0.95 0.27 -23.70
N ARG A 194 1.59 0.67 -22.59
CA ARG A 194 1.79 2.08 -22.26
C ARG A 194 2.99 2.64 -23.02
N PRO A 195 3.07 3.96 -23.26
CA PRO A 195 4.25 4.58 -23.87
C PRO A 195 5.55 4.27 -23.13
N GLU A 196 5.47 4.14 -21.80
CA GLU A 196 6.60 3.76 -20.93
C GLU A 196 7.06 2.32 -21.16
N ASP A 197 6.15 1.41 -21.52
CA ASP A 197 6.44 -0.01 -21.79
C ASP A 197 7.26 -0.17 -23.06
N VAL A 198 6.96 0.66 -24.07
CA VAL A 198 7.68 0.68 -25.35
C VAL A 198 9.08 1.28 -25.13
N LYS A 199 9.16 2.41 -24.40
CA LYS A 199 10.43 3.09 -24.12
C LYS A 199 11.38 2.27 -23.26
N ALA A 200 10.89 1.50 -22.29
CA ALA A 200 11.75 0.64 -21.46
C ALA A 200 12.50 -0.41 -22.30
N GLY A 201 11.95 -0.84 -23.45
CA GLY A 201 12.64 -1.70 -24.40
C GLY A 201 13.73 -0.97 -25.20
N GLU A 202 13.55 0.31 -25.47
CA GLU A 202 14.48 1.14 -26.27
C GLU A 202 15.59 1.79 -25.43
N GLN A 203 15.30 2.16 -24.18
CA GLN A 203 16.18 2.94 -23.30
C GLN A 203 17.33 2.14 -22.67
N ALA A 204 17.34 0.81 -22.78
CA ALA A 204 18.47 0.00 -22.31
C ALA A 204 19.80 0.29 -23.06
N LEU A 205 19.80 1.17 -24.08
CA LEU A 205 20.94 1.42 -24.97
C LEU A 205 21.29 2.90 -25.22
N LYS A 206 20.69 3.90 -24.54
CA LYS A 206 21.01 5.33 -24.81
C LYS A 206 21.38 6.14 -23.56
N PHE A 207 22.55 6.80 -23.66
CA PHE A 207 23.02 7.86 -22.74
C PHE A 207 22.08 9.08 -22.80
N ASP A 208 21.61 9.55 -21.64
CA ASP A 208 20.68 10.67 -21.52
C ASP A 208 21.40 11.92 -20.95
N PRO A 209 21.63 12.97 -21.77
CA PRO A 209 22.29 14.20 -21.32
C PRO A 209 21.51 14.96 -20.23
N GLU A 210 20.21 14.73 -20.04
CA GLU A 210 19.44 15.34 -18.94
C GLU A 210 19.78 14.70 -17.57
N THR A 211 20.33 13.48 -17.59
CA THR A 211 20.80 12.76 -16.39
C THR A 211 22.30 12.95 -16.11
N ALA A 212 23.02 13.70 -16.95
CA ALA A 212 24.43 14.00 -16.74
C ALA A 212 24.63 15.00 -15.58
N PRO A 213 25.49 14.71 -14.58
CA PRO A 213 25.70 15.60 -13.43
C PRO A 213 26.17 16.99 -13.88
N CYS A 214 25.44 18.03 -13.47
CA CYS A 214 25.72 19.42 -13.83
C CYS A 214 26.69 20.11 -12.85
N GLY A 215 27.06 19.42 -11.77
CA GLY A 215 27.93 19.94 -10.73
C GLY A 215 27.19 20.80 -9.69
N TRP A 216 27.85 20.99 -8.55
CA TRP A 216 27.36 21.89 -7.52
C TRP A 216 27.45 23.36 -8.00
N PRO A 217 26.45 24.23 -7.75
CA PRO A 217 25.21 24.04 -6.98
C PRO A 217 23.98 23.62 -7.82
N TYR A 218 24.12 23.52 -9.14
CA TYR A 218 23.00 23.32 -10.07
C TYR A 218 22.31 21.96 -9.91
N ASP A 219 23.06 20.92 -9.51
CA ASP A 219 22.49 19.62 -9.16
C ASP A 219 21.44 19.71 -8.04
N ARG A 220 21.53 20.67 -7.12
CA ARG A 220 20.53 20.85 -6.04
C ARG A 220 19.32 21.69 -6.45
N LEU A 221 19.45 22.51 -7.48
CA LEU A 221 18.38 23.38 -7.98
C LEU A 221 17.53 22.69 -9.05
N LEU A 222 18.16 21.85 -9.87
CA LEU A 222 17.52 21.17 -11.00
C LEU A 222 17.07 19.75 -10.67
N ARG A 223 17.77 19.04 -9.76
CA ARG A 223 17.41 17.67 -9.38
C ARG A 223 16.65 17.64 -8.07
N GLU A 224 15.65 16.77 -8.00
CA GLU A 224 15.13 16.35 -6.71
C GLU A 224 16.25 15.56 -6.00
N PRO A 225 16.53 15.80 -4.72
CA PRO A 225 17.69 15.23 -4.02
C PRO A 225 17.70 13.71 -3.93
N GLU A 226 16.59 13.05 -4.21
CA GLU A 226 16.48 11.60 -4.31
C GLU A 226 17.06 11.03 -5.63
N GLN A 227 17.19 11.87 -6.67
CA GLN A 227 17.68 11.51 -8.01
C GLN A 227 19.08 12.08 -8.32
N ALA A 228 19.77 12.66 -7.33
CA ALA A 228 21.15 13.08 -7.52
C ALA A 228 22.05 11.85 -7.42
N PRO A 229 22.67 11.37 -8.52
CA PRO A 229 23.64 10.28 -8.46
C PRO A 229 24.82 10.78 -7.61
N GLY A 230 25.02 10.20 -6.43
CA GLY A 230 26.07 10.61 -5.48
C GLY A 230 25.59 11.34 -4.21
N GLY A 231 24.28 11.51 -3.99
CA GLY A 231 23.77 11.94 -2.68
C GLY A 231 24.15 10.92 -1.58
N ARG A 232 24.90 11.36 -0.57
CA ARG A 232 25.40 10.59 0.61
C ARG A 232 24.33 9.83 1.44
N TYR A 233 23.06 9.83 1.03
CA TYR A 233 21.99 8.99 1.57
C TYR A 233 21.81 7.66 0.82
N ALA A 234 22.52 7.42 -0.28
CA ALA A 234 22.46 6.16 -1.04
C ALA A 234 23.27 5.00 -0.41
N ARG A 235 23.70 5.09 0.85
CA ARG A 235 24.52 4.04 1.47
C ARG A 235 24.23 3.82 2.95
N ALA A 236 23.13 3.12 3.22
CA ALA A 236 23.04 2.12 4.28
C ALA A 236 21.95 1.12 3.86
N ASP A 237 22.38 -0.15 3.71
CA ASP A 237 21.56 -1.36 3.58
C ASP A 237 20.86 -1.63 2.23
N GLY A 238 21.59 -2.31 1.32
CA GLY A 238 21.11 -3.48 0.56
C GLY A 238 19.89 -3.39 -0.37
N ILE A 239 19.19 -2.27 -0.44
CA ILE A 239 18.03 -2.07 -1.31
C ILE A 239 18.52 -1.27 -2.51
N SER A 240 18.60 -1.91 -3.68
CA SER A 240 19.07 -1.25 -4.90
C SER A 240 18.24 0.02 -5.15
N ALA A 241 18.91 1.17 -5.25
CA ALA A 241 18.30 2.47 -5.59
C ALA A 241 17.51 2.41 -6.91
N ASP A 242 17.87 1.49 -7.79
CA ASP A 242 17.18 1.15 -9.05
C ASP A 242 15.71 0.67 -8.83
N SER A 243 15.37 0.26 -7.61
CA SER A 243 14.02 -0.20 -7.22
C SER A 243 13.12 0.91 -6.68
N LEU A 244 13.68 2.02 -6.19
CA LEU A 244 12.91 3.17 -5.66
C LEU A 244 12.82 4.33 -6.68
N GLU A 245 13.78 4.43 -7.60
CA GLU A 245 13.79 5.48 -8.63
C GLU A 245 12.75 5.27 -9.75
N LYS A 246 12.19 4.05 -9.83
CA LYS A 246 11.10 3.70 -10.76
C LYS A 246 9.71 3.82 -10.14
N VAL A 247 9.54 4.39 -8.94
CA VAL A 247 8.20 4.76 -8.47
C VAL A 247 7.76 5.97 -9.29
N PRO A 248 6.80 5.84 -10.22
CA PRO A 248 6.44 6.94 -11.11
C PRO A 248 5.97 8.12 -10.26
N ARG A 249 6.56 9.31 -10.41
CA ARG A 249 6.13 10.56 -9.74
C ARG A 249 4.68 10.96 -10.02
N ARG A 250 3.96 10.24 -10.88
CA ARG A 250 2.49 10.35 -11.05
C ARG A 250 1.70 9.63 -9.96
N VAL A 251 2.32 8.82 -9.10
CA VAL A 251 1.62 8.03 -8.08
C VAL A 251 1.05 8.91 -6.97
N PHE A 252 1.62 10.09 -6.70
CA PHE A 252 1.09 11.04 -5.70
C PHE A 252 1.21 12.47 -6.23
N GLY A 253 0.15 13.03 -6.79
CA GLY A 253 0.27 14.34 -7.44
C GLY A 253 -0.80 15.35 -7.08
N GLY A 254 -2.03 14.90 -6.82
CA GLY A 254 -3.16 15.78 -6.55
C GLY A 254 -3.41 16.02 -5.08
N THR A 255 -3.96 17.19 -4.75
CA THR A 255 -4.62 17.42 -3.44
C THR A 255 -5.68 16.35 -3.16
N LEU A 256 -6.34 15.83 -4.20
CA LEU A 256 -7.28 14.73 -4.09
C LEU A 256 -6.62 13.43 -3.65
N ASP A 257 -5.42 13.08 -4.14
CA ASP A 257 -4.71 11.88 -3.71
C ASP A 257 -4.33 11.97 -2.23
N TYR A 258 -3.85 13.14 -1.80
CA TYR A 258 -3.56 13.39 -0.38
C TYR A 258 -4.80 13.22 0.48
N LEU A 259 -5.95 13.74 0.03
CA LEU A 259 -7.23 13.56 0.72
C LEU A 259 -7.60 12.09 0.79
N MET A 260 -7.53 11.35 -0.32
CA MET A 260 -7.90 9.94 -0.38
C MET A 260 -7.03 9.08 0.52
N TRP A 261 -5.70 9.24 0.50
CA TRP A 261 -4.79 8.50 1.38
C TRP A 261 -5.03 8.82 2.85
N SER A 262 -5.33 10.08 3.16
CA SER A 262 -5.61 10.52 4.53
C SER A 262 -6.93 9.96 5.07
N LEU A 263 -7.98 9.99 4.25
CA LEU A 263 -9.26 9.34 4.56
C LEU A 263 -9.08 7.82 4.68
N LEU A 264 -8.28 7.22 3.82
CA LEU A 264 -8.02 5.78 3.84
C LEU A 264 -7.31 5.37 5.14
N LEU A 265 -6.30 6.13 5.59
CA LEU A 265 -5.65 5.86 6.87
C LEU A 265 -6.66 5.91 8.03
N GLY A 266 -7.46 6.97 8.12
CA GLY A 266 -8.50 7.09 9.15
C GLY A 266 -9.52 5.97 9.07
N TRP A 267 -9.95 5.60 7.86
CA TRP A 267 -10.88 4.49 7.63
C TRP A 267 -10.33 3.15 8.12
N TRP A 268 -9.09 2.82 7.76
CA TRP A 268 -8.46 1.56 8.17
C TRP A 268 -8.23 1.48 9.68
N LEU A 269 -7.86 2.58 10.34
CA LEU A 269 -7.76 2.64 11.80
C LEU A 269 -9.12 2.43 12.48
N SER A 270 -10.21 2.93 11.88
CA SER A 270 -11.57 2.67 12.37
C SER A 270 -12.02 1.22 12.14
N CYS A 271 -11.57 0.59 11.04
CA CYS A 271 -11.95 -0.78 10.70
C CYS A 271 -11.16 -1.85 11.47
N LEU A 272 -9.83 -1.70 11.55
CA LEU A 272 -8.96 -2.67 12.22
C LEU A 272 -8.94 -2.54 13.74
N GLY A 273 -9.22 -1.33 14.23
CA GLY A 273 -9.18 -1.00 15.64
C GLY A 273 -9.90 -1.99 16.56
N PRO A 274 -11.21 -2.24 16.34
CA PRO A 274 -11.99 -3.19 17.12
C PRO A 274 -11.51 -4.66 17.00
N LEU A 275 -10.73 -5.01 15.97
CA LEU A 275 -10.21 -6.37 15.79
C LEU A 275 -8.90 -6.61 16.55
N LEU A 276 -8.04 -5.58 16.65
CA LEU A 276 -6.69 -5.72 17.20
C LEU A 276 -6.63 -5.53 18.71
N ALA A 277 -7.60 -4.82 19.29
CA ALA A 277 -7.56 -4.45 20.69
C ALA A 277 -8.91 -4.70 21.34
N ALA A 278 -8.89 -5.29 22.54
CA ALA A 278 -10.04 -5.25 23.44
C ALA A 278 -10.52 -3.79 23.59
N ARG A 279 -11.82 -3.60 23.82
CA ARG A 279 -12.47 -2.29 23.84
C ARG A 279 -11.70 -1.25 24.66
N ASP A 280 -11.13 -1.66 25.79
CA ASP A 280 -10.39 -0.80 26.71
C ASP A 280 -8.98 -0.45 26.21
N ARG A 281 -8.33 -1.34 25.44
CA ARG A 281 -6.99 -1.12 24.86
C ARG A 281 -7.05 -0.33 23.55
N TYR A 282 -8.19 -0.31 22.89
CA TYR A 282 -8.35 0.40 21.61
C TYR A 282 -8.15 1.91 21.76
N SER A 283 -8.58 2.50 22.88
CA SER A 283 -8.37 3.93 23.18
C SER A 283 -6.89 4.28 23.24
N SER A 284 -6.13 3.48 24.00
CA SER A 284 -4.68 3.66 24.14
C SER A 284 -3.96 3.47 22.81
N PHE A 285 -4.39 2.49 22.01
CA PHE A 285 -3.85 2.27 20.67
C PHE A 285 -4.06 3.49 19.76
N LEU A 286 -5.28 4.05 19.69
CA LEU A 286 -5.56 5.24 18.90
C LEU A 286 -4.81 6.47 19.40
N LEU A 287 -4.66 6.62 20.71
CA LEU A 287 -3.88 7.72 21.29
C LEU A 287 -2.40 7.62 20.89
N ILE A 288 -1.80 6.44 20.99
CA ILE A 288 -0.40 6.20 20.61
C ILE A 288 -0.18 6.44 19.12
N ILE A 289 -1.04 5.88 18.26
CA ILE A 289 -0.93 6.10 16.81
C ILE A 289 -1.18 7.55 16.45
N GLY A 290 -2.20 8.20 17.04
CA GLY A 290 -2.50 9.59 16.76
C GLY A 290 -1.37 10.53 17.18
N ALA A 291 -0.78 10.31 18.35
CA ALA A 291 0.42 11.02 18.78
C ALA A 291 1.59 10.75 17.83
N GLY A 292 1.83 9.49 17.46
CA GLY A 292 2.89 9.09 16.55
C GLY A 292 2.76 9.73 15.15
N VAL A 293 1.57 9.73 14.55
CA VAL A 293 1.31 10.37 13.26
C VAL A 293 1.51 11.88 13.36
N THR A 294 1.02 12.52 14.44
CA THR A 294 1.14 13.97 14.64
C THR A 294 2.61 14.38 14.80
N VAL A 295 3.34 13.73 15.71
CA VAL A 295 4.75 14.01 15.98
C VAL A 295 5.63 13.64 14.80
N GLY A 296 5.39 12.47 14.18
CA GLY A 296 6.11 12.03 12.99
C GLY A 296 5.94 13.00 11.82
N SER A 297 4.71 13.45 11.56
CA SER A 297 4.42 14.45 10.54
C SER A 297 5.11 15.78 10.82
N LEU A 298 5.09 16.25 12.07
CA LEU A 298 5.77 17.46 12.52
C LEU A 298 7.28 17.39 12.24
N ILE A 299 7.92 16.31 12.70
CA ILE A 299 9.38 16.09 12.57
C ILE A 299 9.75 15.96 11.11
N PHE A 300 9.10 15.06 10.37
CA PHE A 300 9.43 14.78 8.98
C PHE A 300 9.29 16.04 8.11
N ARG A 301 8.18 16.76 8.30
CA ARG A 301 7.93 18.00 7.55
C ARG A 301 8.96 19.07 7.91
N THR A 302 9.23 19.29 9.19
CA THR A 302 10.25 20.26 9.62
C THR A 302 11.64 19.88 9.09
N ALA A 303 12.00 18.60 9.14
CA ALA A 303 13.30 18.09 8.66
C ALA A 303 13.49 18.29 7.15
N ILE A 304 12.48 18.01 6.33
CA ILE A 304 12.52 18.23 4.87
C ILE A 304 12.87 19.69 4.55
N TYR A 305 12.25 20.64 5.27
CA TYR A 305 12.41 22.05 4.95
C TYR A 305 13.60 22.72 5.67
N ALA A 306 13.95 22.29 6.88
CA ALA A 306 15.04 22.88 7.67
C ALA A 306 16.39 22.17 7.49
N GLY A 307 16.41 20.92 7.01
CA GLY A 307 17.64 20.12 6.93
C GLY A 307 18.68 20.64 5.94
N ALA A 308 18.25 21.32 4.86
CA ALA A 308 19.14 21.87 3.83
C ALA A 308 19.12 23.41 3.76
N TYR A 309 18.23 24.06 4.53
CA TYR A 309 17.93 25.49 4.40
C TYR A 309 17.90 26.16 5.76
N LEU A 310 18.72 27.19 5.94
CA LEU A 310 18.80 27.97 7.15
C LEU A 310 17.94 29.23 7.05
N ALA A 311 17.39 29.66 8.18
CA ALA A 311 16.71 30.95 8.27
C ALA A 311 17.67 32.10 7.89
N PRO A 312 17.19 33.14 7.19
CA PRO A 312 18.03 34.30 6.83
C PRO A 312 18.52 35.04 8.08
N ILE A 313 17.69 35.08 9.13
CA ILE A 313 18.00 35.68 10.43
C ILE A 313 17.78 34.61 11.51
N THR A 314 18.72 34.49 12.45
CA THR A 314 18.59 33.58 13.60
C THR A 314 17.43 34.00 14.52
N LEU A 315 16.96 33.10 15.38
CA LEU A 315 15.89 33.42 16.33
C LEU A 315 16.22 34.66 17.18
N TRP A 316 17.45 34.76 17.68
CA TRP A 316 17.93 35.93 18.42
C TRP A 316 17.99 37.19 17.57
N GLY A 317 18.38 37.08 16.30
CA GLY A 317 18.36 38.21 15.38
C GLY A 317 16.94 38.72 15.13
N ARG A 318 15.93 37.84 15.08
CA ARG A 318 14.51 38.23 14.95
C ARG A 318 14.03 39.02 16.16
N ILE A 319 14.35 38.54 17.37
CA ILE A 319 14.01 39.23 18.63
C ILE A 319 14.66 40.62 18.66
N ARG A 320 15.97 40.72 18.36
CA ARG A 320 16.71 42.00 18.40
C ARG A 320 16.24 43.00 17.34
N THR A 321 15.83 42.53 16.17
CA THR A 321 15.38 43.40 15.06
C THR A 321 13.87 43.65 15.05
N PHE A 322 13.14 43.11 16.03
CA PHE A 322 11.66 43.12 16.08
C PHE A 322 10.99 42.56 14.81
N ARG A 323 11.71 41.74 14.03
CA ARG A 323 11.21 41.08 12.83
C ARG A 323 10.80 39.65 13.16
N TRP A 324 9.70 39.51 13.91
CA TRP A 324 9.17 38.22 14.34
C TRP A 324 8.80 37.32 13.16
N ILE A 325 8.17 37.90 12.15
CA ILE A 325 7.73 37.23 10.93
C ILE A 325 8.59 37.67 9.75
N ILE A 326 9.16 36.70 9.03
CA ILE A 326 9.92 36.88 7.80
C ILE A 326 9.05 36.39 6.63
N PRO A 327 8.41 37.30 5.87
CA PRO A 327 7.61 36.93 4.72
C PRO A 327 8.40 36.08 3.73
N GLY A 328 7.82 34.96 3.31
CA GLY A 328 8.45 34.03 2.38
C GLY A 328 9.36 32.99 3.02
N TYR A 329 9.85 33.18 4.26
CA TYR A 329 10.52 32.10 5.00
C TYR A 329 9.55 31.41 5.97
N ASP A 330 8.79 32.15 6.77
CA ASP A 330 7.97 31.56 7.84
C ASP A 330 6.75 30.76 7.37
N VAL A 331 6.48 30.77 6.06
CA VAL A 331 5.46 29.90 5.43
C VAL A 331 5.73 28.43 5.74
N VAL A 332 7.00 28.04 5.93
CA VAL A 332 7.39 26.67 6.33
C VAL A 332 6.84 26.26 7.69
N LEU A 333 6.64 27.21 8.62
CA LEU A 333 6.19 26.96 9.99
C LEU A 333 4.67 26.80 10.07
N LEU A 334 3.93 27.16 9.02
CA LEU A 334 2.46 27.06 9.00
C LEU A 334 2.00 25.62 9.16
N ALA A 335 2.59 24.67 8.42
CA ALA A 335 2.18 23.26 8.50
C ALA A 335 2.50 22.63 9.87
N PRO A 336 3.72 22.77 10.44
CA PRO A 336 4.01 22.31 11.79
C PRO A 336 3.06 22.85 12.87
N LEU A 337 2.62 24.11 12.76
CA LEU A 337 1.65 24.69 13.69
C LEU A 337 0.22 24.19 13.44
N ALA A 338 -0.18 24.05 12.18
CA ALA A 338 -1.53 23.61 11.83
C ALA A 338 -1.79 22.13 12.13
N ILE A 339 -0.78 21.27 12.00
CA ILE A 339 -0.88 19.82 12.27
C ILE A 339 -1.52 19.51 13.64
N PRO A 340 -0.97 19.95 14.79
CA PRO A 340 -1.57 19.68 16.10
C PRO A 340 -2.88 20.45 16.31
N LEU A 341 -3.01 21.66 15.77
CA LEU A 341 -4.25 22.45 15.90
C LEU A 341 -5.42 21.77 15.19
N VAL A 342 -5.22 21.27 13.98
CA VAL A 342 -6.25 20.55 13.22
C VAL A 342 -6.57 19.21 13.85
N ALA A 343 -5.58 18.49 14.39
CA ALA A 343 -5.81 17.26 15.15
C ALA A 343 -6.78 17.51 16.32
N LEU A 344 -6.47 18.51 17.17
CA LEU A 344 -7.27 18.87 18.33
C LEU A 344 -8.65 19.41 17.94
N ALA A 345 -8.71 20.32 16.96
CA ALA A 345 -9.96 20.91 16.51
C ALA A 345 -10.90 19.88 15.89
N THR A 346 -10.38 18.96 15.08
CA THR A 346 -11.18 17.89 14.46
C THR A 346 -11.71 16.95 15.52
N PHE A 347 -10.86 16.51 16.47
CA PHE A 347 -11.29 15.63 17.55
C PHE A 347 -12.35 16.29 18.45
N ALA A 348 -12.11 17.52 18.90
CA ALA A 348 -13.07 18.26 19.71
C ALA A 348 -14.38 18.56 18.96
N GLY A 349 -14.30 18.86 17.66
CA GLY A 349 -15.47 19.06 16.80
C GLY A 349 -16.31 17.79 16.69
N CYS A 350 -15.70 16.62 16.47
CA CYS A 350 -16.42 15.35 16.46
C CYS A 350 -17.09 15.05 17.81
N LEU A 351 -16.41 15.31 18.94
CA LEU A 351 -17.01 15.12 20.27
C LEU A 351 -18.19 16.05 20.53
N LYS A 352 -18.14 17.30 20.04
CA LYS A 352 -19.27 18.24 20.11
C LYS A 352 -20.49 17.80 19.30
N LEU A 353 -20.30 16.93 18.31
CA LEU A 353 -21.36 16.33 17.49
C LEU A 353 -21.81 14.97 18.04
N ASP A 354 -21.49 14.66 19.31
CA ASP A 354 -21.76 13.39 19.98
C ASP A 354 -21.22 12.17 19.20
N ALA A 355 -20.20 12.38 18.36
CA ALA A 355 -19.60 11.28 17.61
C ALA A 355 -18.84 10.36 18.58
N PRO A 356 -18.97 9.02 18.43
CA PRO A 356 -18.21 8.09 19.25
C PRO A 356 -16.71 8.35 19.07
N TRP A 357 -15.95 8.30 20.16
CA TRP A 357 -14.51 8.58 20.11
C TRP A 357 -13.77 7.62 19.15
N GLN A 358 -14.30 6.40 18.95
CA GLN A 358 -13.81 5.41 17.98
C GLN A 358 -13.89 5.88 16.53
N ALA A 359 -14.76 6.85 16.23
CA ALA A 359 -14.85 7.52 14.93
C ALA A 359 -14.13 8.88 14.94
N ALA A 360 -14.20 9.62 16.06
CA ALA A 360 -13.55 10.92 16.20
C ALA A 360 -12.03 10.84 16.05
N ALA A 361 -11.38 9.88 16.74
CA ALA A 361 -9.93 9.77 16.73
C ALA A 361 -9.35 9.41 15.35
N PRO A 362 -9.84 8.39 14.61
CA PRO A 362 -9.33 8.11 13.27
C PRO A 362 -9.61 9.24 12.27
N THR A 363 -10.73 9.95 12.43
CA THR A 363 -11.04 11.15 11.63
C THR A 363 -10.03 12.26 11.88
N ALA A 364 -9.68 12.51 13.15
CA ALA A 364 -8.64 13.47 13.50
C ALA A 364 -7.26 13.05 12.94
N ILE A 365 -6.90 11.77 13.02
CA ILE A 365 -5.64 11.25 12.44
C ILE A 365 -5.60 11.46 10.92
N GLY A 366 -6.71 11.16 10.23
CA GLY A 366 -6.85 11.42 8.80
C GLY A 366 -6.70 12.91 8.47
N ALA A 367 -7.39 13.80 9.21
CA ALA A 367 -7.27 15.25 9.01
C ALA A 367 -5.84 15.75 9.23
N THR A 368 -5.16 15.26 10.26
CA THR A 368 -3.75 15.56 10.54
C THR A 368 -2.85 15.18 9.37
N LEU A 369 -2.99 13.95 8.84
CA LEU A 369 -2.21 13.51 7.69
C LEU A 369 -2.53 14.34 6.45
N PHE A 370 -3.79 14.70 6.23
CA PHE A 370 -4.18 15.54 5.10
C PHE A 370 -3.49 16.90 5.15
N VAL A 371 -3.52 17.57 6.29
CA VAL A 371 -2.80 18.84 6.49
C VAL A 371 -1.30 18.64 6.31
N ALA A 372 -0.76 17.56 6.87
CA ALA A 372 0.66 17.22 6.75
C ALA A 372 1.11 16.92 5.33
N LEU A 373 0.22 16.59 4.40
CA LEU A 373 0.53 16.35 2.98
C LEU A 373 0.18 17.57 2.12
N ALA A 374 -1.04 18.09 2.24
CA ALA A 374 -1.63 19.06 1.33
C ALA A 374 -1.30 20.52 1.65
N MET A 375 -0.92 20.86 2.89
CA MET A 375 -0.69 22.25 3.25
C MET A 375 0.49 22.83 2.46
N PRO A 376 0.48 24.10 2.03
CA PRO A 376 1.66 24.75 1.46
C PRO A 376 2.75 25.03 2.51
N PRO A 377 3.98 25.36 2.09
CA PRO A 377 4.46 25.36 0.71
C PRO A 377 4.73 23.92 0.25
N GLY A 378 4.71 23.68 -1.07
CA GLY A 378 5.29 22.46 -1.63
C GLY A 378 6.81 22.61 -1.70
N LEU A 379 7.57 21.50 -1.55
CA LEU A 379 9.03 21.53 -1.49
C LEU A 379 9.66 22.23 -2.69
N ARG A 380 9.20 21.92 -3.91
CA ARG A 380 9.69 22.57 -5.14
C ARG A 380 9.48 24.07 -5.12
N ARG A 381 8.27 24.53 -4.77
CA ARG A 381 7.97 25.97 -4.67
C ARG A 381 8.82 26.63 -3.59
N TRP A 382 8.93 26.00 -2.41
CA TRP A 382 9.76 26.50 -1.33
C TRP A 382 11.23 26.67 -1.73
N ARG A 383 11.81 25.71 -2.46
CA ARG A 383 13.18 25.81 -2.94
C ARG A 383 13.41 26.99 -3.87
N LEU A 384 12.47 27.22 -4.78
CA LEU A 384 12.60 28.24 -5.82
C LEU A 384 12.29 29.65 -5.33
N VAL A 385 11.28 29.82 -4.47
CA VAL A 385 10.82 31.16 -4.04
C VAL A 385 11.01 31.44 -2.55
N GLY A 386 11.48 30.46 -1.78
CA GLY A 386 11.70 30.62 -0.34
C GLY A 386 12.86 31.57 -0.08
N ARG A 387 12.68 32.50 0.87
CA ARG A 387 13.72 33.42 1.31
C ARG A 387 14.62 32.75 2.35
N HIS A 388 15.29 31.67 1.96
CA HIS A 388 16.19 30.90 2.82
C HIS A 388 17.66 31.10 2.42
N ARG A 389 18.56 30.71 3.32
CA ARG A 389 19.98 30.56 3.02
C ARG A 389 20.26 29.09 2.77
N MET A 390 20.98 28.76 1.70
CA MET A 390 21.44 27.39 1.49
C MET A 390 22.48 27.06 2.55
N ALA A 391 22.30 25.95 3.27
CA ALA A 391 23.35 25.43 4.13
C ALA A 391 24.52 24.99 3.24
N ALA A 392 25.72 25.53 3.49
CA ALA A 392 26.93 25.09 2.81
C ALA A 392 27.00 23.57 2.92
N GLY A 393 27.02 22.88 1.78
CA GLY A 393 27.25 21.44 1.78
C GLY A 393 28.58 21.21 2.50
N ARG A 394 28.59 20.33 3.50
CA ARG A 394 29.85 19.88 4.10
C ARG A 394 30.74 19.46 2.92
N PRO A 395 31.90 20.11 2.68
CA PRO A 395 32.76 19.71 1.58
C PRO A 395 33.00 18.21 1.72
N ALA A 396 32.93 17.49 0.60
CA ALA A 396 33.14 16.05 0.58
C ALA A 396 34.57 15.80 1.09
N ALA A 397 34.71 15.56 2.39
CA ALA A 397 35.99 15.32 3.04
C ALA A 397 36.69 14.05 2.50
N ASP A 398 36.03 13.30 1.62
CA ASP A 398 36.50 12.04 1.05
C ASP A 398 37.13 12.22 -0.35
N GLU A 399 37.01 13.39 -1.01
CA GLU A 399 37.69 13.65 -2.30
C GLU A 399 39.12 14.17 -2.13
N ALA A 400 39.55 14.50 -0.91
CA ALA A 400 40.93 14.89 -0.62
C ALA A 400 41.83 13.72 -0.18
N ALA A 401 41.27 12.50 -0.09
CA ALA A 401 41.99 11.29 0.33
C ALA A 401 42.11 10.21 -0.77
N SER A 402 41.70 10.54 -2.00
CA SER A 402 41.91 9.75 -3.23
C SER A 402 42.69 10.58 -4.23
#